data_AF-A0A834IML7-F1
#
_entry.id   AF-A0A834IML7-F1
#
_cell.length_a   1.000
_cell.length_b   1.000
_cell.length_c   1.000
_cell.angle_alpha   90.00
_cell.angle_beta   90.00
_cell.angle_gamma   90.00
#
_symmetry.space_group_name_H-M   'P 1'
#
loop_
_entity.id
_entity.type
_entity.pdbx_description
1 polymer ?
#
loop_
_entity_poly.entity_id
_entity_poly.type
_entity_poly.pdbx_seq_one_letter_code
_entity_poly.pdbx_strand_id
1 'polypeptide(L)'
;MSEEVSGSDISENEQNQDEETQEDEKQIRQNLTTLSFEELIKLKEKLGAKVYNETVYGDKTKKAKNPPNLKRANKNRPREISSKLKPKQIGRILGNTVGPKPPVTKKSAPRDPRFDTLCGQFDKKTFTQNYKFVNNLRRKEKEQLEKEYQECTDPERKKIIKLLKQRIENQLREEENRAKQKQKEENQKNEIKNKIKQGEKPVYKKRSVKRLEGLVEKYEDLKKTNKLQKHLEKRTKKLKTKDRKMMLRNNIDN
;
A
#
# COMPACT_ATOMS: atom_id res chain seq x y z
N MET A 1 -44.90 5.19 37.60
CA MET A 1 -45.18 4.65 36.25
C MET A 1 -43.83 4.20 35.71
N SER A 2 -43.30 3.05 36.17
CA SER A 2 -43.74 1.66 35.85
C SER A 2 -43.48 1.39 34.35
N GLU A 3 -42.73 0.39 33.91
CA GLU A 3 -42.70 -1.02 34.32
C GLU A 3 -41.33 -1.68 34.06
N GLU A 4 -40.98 -2.65 34.92
CA GLU A 4 -40.12 -3.79 34.58
C GLU A 4 -40.99 -4.96 34.11
N VAL A 5 -40.53 -5.79 33.16
CA VAL A 5 -40.92 -7.21 33.09
C VAL A 5 -39.77 -8.06 32.56
N SER A 6 -39.40 -9.07 33.35
CA SER A 6 -38.53 -10.20 33.09
C SER A 6 -39.26 -11.32 32.35
N GLY A 7 -38.52 -12.21 31.68
CA GLY A 7 -39.06 -13.47 31.16
C GLY A 7 -37.97 -14.50 30.98
N SER A 8 -37.93 -15.48 31.89
CA SER A 8 -37.16 -16.72 31.81
C SER A 8 -38.09 -17.92 31.58
N ASP A 9 -37.48 -18.98 31.03
CA ASP A 9 -37.85 -20.40 31.06
C ASP A 9 -38.80 -20.99 30.00
N ILE A 10 -38.31 -22.05 29.33
CA ILE A 10 -38.95 -23.35 29.04
C ILE A 10 -38.06 -24.15 28.06
N SER A 11 -37.41 -25.24 28.49
CA SER A 11 -36.89 -26.31 27.58
C SER A 11 -36.49 -27.61 28.31
N GLU A 12 -37.38 -28.24 29.08
CA GLU A 12 -37.13 -29.57 29.68
C GLU A 12 -38.02 -30.69 29.09
N ASN A 13 -38.77 -30.45 28.01
CA ASN A 13 -39.79 -31.39 27.51
C ASN A 13 -39.41 -32.21 26.26
N GLU A 14 -38.18 -32.13 25.72
CA GLU A 14 -37.82 -32.84 24.47
C GLU A 14 -37.25 -34.26 24.66
N GLN A 15 -36.70 -34.59 25.82
CA GLN A 15 -35.96 -35.87 25.98
C GLN A 15 -36.84 -37.12 26.06
N ASN A 16 -38.12 -36.98 26.44
CA ASN A 16 -39.02 -38.13 26.55
C ASN A 16 -39.62 -38.56 25.20
N GLN A 17 -39.55 -37.76 24.14
CA GLN A 17 -40.13 -38.09 22.82
C GLN A 17 -39.19 -38.92 21.92
N ASP A 18 -37.88 -38.85 22.15
CA ASP A 18 -36.86 -39.50 21.31
C ASP A 18 -36.65 -41.00 21.61
N GLU A 19 -37.03 -41.48 22.79
CA GLU A 19 -36.91 -42.90 23.16
C GLU A 19 -38.12 -43.72 22.66
N GLU A 20 -39.33 -43.16 22.75
CA GLU A 20 -40.57 -43.81 22.30
C GLU A 20 -40.55 -44.08 20.78
N THR A 21 -40.04 -43.12 20.00
CA THR A 21 -39.90 -43.24 18.54
C THR A 21 -38.87 -44.30 18.09
N GLN A 22 -37.84 -44.58 18.88
CA GLN A 22 -36.84 -45.60 18.54
C GLN A 22 -37.32 -47.04 18.81
N GLU A 23 -38.23 -47.23 19.75
CA GLU A 23 -38.85 -48.53 20.00
C GLU A 23 -39.85 -48.90 18.90
N ASP A 24 -40.66 -47.94 18.46
CA ASP A 24 -41.59 -48.09 17.34
C ASP A 24 -40.87 -48.46 16.03
N GLU A 25 -39.76 -47.80 15.72
CA GLU A 25 -38.95 -48.12 14.53
C GLU A 25 -38.42 -49.57 14.55
N LYS A 26 -38.05 -50.08 15.73
CA LYS A 26 -37.55 -51.45 15.88
C LYS A 26 -38.67 -52.48 15.69
N GLN A 27 -39.86 -52.21 16.23
CA GLN A 27 -41.02 -53.07 16.03
C GLN A 27 -41.45 -53.12 14.56
N ILE A 28 -41.44 -51.97 13.88
CA ILE A 28 -41.71 -51.90 12.43
C ILE A 28 -40.70 -52.75 11.66
N ARG A 29 -39.40 -52.67 11.98
CA ARG A 29 -38.38 -53.49 11.32
C ARG A 29 -38.60 -54.98 11.52
N GLN A 30 -38.98 -55.43 12.72
CA GLN A 30 -39.30 -56.84 12.99
C GLN A 30 -40.51 -57.30 12.15
N ASN A 31 -41.57 -56.49 12.08
CA ASN A 31 -42.73 -56.80 11.24
C ASN A 31 -42.34 -56.90 9.76
N LEU A 32 -41.50 -56.00 9.26
CA LEU A 32 -41.03 -56.02 7.87
C LEU A 32 -40.20 -57.26 7.53
N THR A 33 -39.48 -57.85 8.49
CA THR A 33 -38.72 -59.09 8.23
C THR A 33 -39.59 -60.32 7.98
N THR A 34 -40.86 -60.29 8.40
CA THR A 34 -41.79 -61.42 8.18
C THR A 34 -42.44 -61.40 6.80
N LEU A 35 -42.39 -60.27 6.09
CA LEU A 35 -42.97 -60.11 4.76
C LEU A 35 -42.03 -60.61 3.66
N SER A 36 -42.62 -61.11 2.57
CA SER A 36 -41.86 -61.55 1.41
C SER A 36 -41.25 -60.36 0.64
N PHE A 37 -40.19 -60.61 -0.12
CA PHE A 37 -39.48 -59.56 -0.84
C PHE A 37 -40.36 -58.80 -1.85
N GLU A 38 -41.31 -59.51 -2.49
CA GLU A 38 -42.25 -58.89 -3.42
C GLU A 38 -43.18 -57.89 -2.72
N GLU A 39 -43.64 -58.24 -1.51
CA GLU A 39 -44.46 -57.35 -0.68
C GLU A 39 -43.67 -56.13 -0.22
N LEU A 40 -42.39 -56.29 0.13
CA LEU A 40 -41.51 -55.18 0.49
C LEU A 40 -41.29 -54.21 -0.67
N ILE A 41 -41.17 -54.71 -1.91
CA ILE A 41 -41.08 -53.85 -3.10
C ILE A 41 -42.38 -53.07 -3.29
N LYS A 42 -43.53 -53.76 -3.26
CA LYS A 42 -44.85 -53.12 -3.38
C LYS A 42 -45.07 -52.07 -2.29
N LEU A 43 -44.63 -52.35 -1.07
CA LEU A 43 -44.69 -51.41 0.05
C LEU A 43 -43.81 -50.18 -0.19
N LYS A 44 -42.56 -50.38 -0.64
CA LYS A 44 -41.63 -49.29 -0.97
C LYS A 44 -42.13 -48.42 -2.12
N GLU A 45 -42.80 -49.01 -3.11
CA GLU A 45 -43.42 -48.26 -4.22
C GLU A 45 -44.61 -47.43 -3.74
N LYS A 46 -45.46 -47.99 -2.86
CA LYS A 46 -46.63 -47.28 -2.31
C LYS A 46 -46.24 -46.15 -1.34
N LEU A 47 -45.32 -46.41 -0.41
CA LEU A 47 -44.86 -45.44 0.59
C LEU A 47 -43.84 -44.44 0.03
N GLY A 48 -43.15 -44.81 -1.05
CA GLY A 48 -42.05 -44.06 -1.63
C GLY A 48 -40.69 -44.38 -1.01
N ALA A 49 -39.66 -44.40 -1.84
CA ALA A 49 -38.32 -44.85 -1.45
C ALA A 49 -37.65 -43.98 -0.37
N LYS A 50 -38.01 -42.69 -0.25
CA LYS A 50 -37.42 -41.79 0.73
C LYS A 50 -37.93 -42.10 2.14
N VAL A 51 -39.25 -42.15 2.31
CA VAL A 51 -39.91 -42.44 3.59
C VAL A 51 -39.58 -43.85 4.07
N TYR A 52 -39.63 -44.85 3.18
CA TYR A 52 -39.25 -46.23 3.52
C TYR A 52 -37.80 -46.34 3.99
N ASN A 53 -36.87 -45.66 3.33
CA ASN A 53 -35.46 -45.73 3.71
C ASN A 53 -35.18 -45.01 5.04
N GLU A 54 -35.93 -43.97 5.35
CA GLU A 54 -35.82 -43.23 6.60
C GLU A 54 -36.32 -44.08 7.78
N THR A 55 -37.48 -44.72 7.66
CA THR A 55 -38.01 -45.60 8.71
C THR A 55 -37.18 -46.88 8.92
N VAL A 56 -36.68 -47.48 7.84
CA VAL A 56 -35.94 -48.76 7.92
C VAL A 56 -34.47 -48.58 8.24
N TYR A 57 -33.81 -47.52 7.79
CA TYR A 57 -32.38 -47.33 8.01
C TYR A 57 -32.05 -46.20 8.99
N GLY A 58 -33.07 -45.48 9.46
CA GLY A 58 -32.90 -44.28 10.26
C GLY A 58 -32.33 -43.14 9.42
N ASP A 59 -32.30 -41.97 10.04
CA ASP A 59 -31.96 -40.74 9.35
C ASP A 59 -30.43 -40.64 9.07
N LYS A 60 -30.03 -40.81 7.81
CA LYS A 60 -28.62 -40.91 7.36
C LYS A 60 -27.84 -39.59 7.43
N THR A 61 -28.46 -38.53 7.95
CA THR A 61 -27.92 -37.17 8.04
C THR A 61 -26.93 -36.99 9.21
N LYS A 62 -26.81 -37.97 10.11
CA LYS A 62 -25.79 -38.00 11.18
C LYS A 62 -24.39 -38.34 10.61
N LYS A 63 -23.83 -37.47 9.76
CA LYS A 63 -22.43 -37.57 9.30
C LYS A 63 -21.47 -37.39 10.49
N ALA A 64 -20.48 -38.27 10.60
CA ALA A 64 -19.48 -38.29 11.67
C ALA A 64 -18.86 -36.90 11.91
N LYS A 65 -18.93 -36.42 13.15
CA LYS A 65 -18.66 -35.02 13.53
C LYS A 65 -17.20 -34.54 13.31
N ASN A 66 -16.24 -35.40 12.98
CA ASN A 66 -14.83 -35.01 12.85
C ASN A 66 -14.14 -35.65 11.63
N PRO A 67 -13.83 -34.90 10.55
CA PRO A 67 -12.97 -35.39 9.47
C PRO A 67 -11.50 -35.47 9.91
N PRO A 68 -10.72 -36.45 9.42
CA PRO A 68 -9.30 -36.57 9.78
C PRO A 68 -8.48 -35.36 9.32
N ASN A 69 -7.58 -34.88 10.17
CA ASN A 69 -6.76 -33.69 9.91
C ASN A 69 -5.60 -34.03 8.94
N LEU A 70 -5.85 -33.85 7.65
CA LEU A 70 -4.87 -34.11 6.58
C LEU A 70 -3.82 -33.00 6.41
N LYS A 71 -3.49 -32.19 7.44
CA LYS A 71 -2.48 -31.13 7.33
C LYS A 71 -1.05 -31.71 7.38
N ARG A 72 -0.11 -31.04 6.71
CA ARG A 72 1.32 -31.39 6.77
C ARG A 72 1.89 -30.97 8.12
N ALA A 73 2.70 -31.82 8.75
CA ALA A 73 3.44 -31.48 9.97
C ALA A 73 4.65 -30.56 9.71
N ASN A 74 5.30 -30.68 8.54
CA ASN A 74 6.41 -29.83 8.11
C ASN A 74 6.34 -29.62 6.57
N LYS A 75 6.94 -28.53 6.06
CA LYS A 75 6.91 -28.09 4.66
C LYS A 75 7.55 -29.09 3.69
N ASN A 76 8.49 -29.90 4.17
CA ASN A 76 9.22 -30.90 3.37
C ASN A 76 8.56 -32.30 3.41
N ARG A 77 7.47 -32.50 4.14
CA ARG A 77 6.74 -33.79 4.17
C ARG A 77 5.67 -33.83 3.07
N PRO A 78 5.57 -34.93 2.28
CA PRO A 78 4.46 -35.11 1.35
C PRO A 78 3.11 -35.16 2.09
N ARG A 79 2.03 -34.84 1.38
CA ARG A 79 0.66 -34.82 1.93
C ARG A 79 -0.21 -35.80 1.18
N GLU A 80 -1.00 -36.55 1.92
CA GLU A 80 -2.07 -37.37 1.37
C GLU A 80 -3.20 -36.49 0.82
N ILE A 81 -3.59 -36.76 -0.42
CA ILE A 81 -4.62 -36.03 -1.16
C ILE A 81 -5.57 -37.08 -1.74
N SER A 82 -6.88 -36.80 -1.74
CA SER A 82 -7.87 -37.71 -2.34
C SER A 82 -7.59 -37.92 -3.83
N SER A 83 -7.66 -39.18 -4.28
CA SER A 83 -7.55 -39.55 -5.70
C SER A 83 -8.64 -38.91 -6.59
N LYS A 84 -9.74 -38.42 -5.99
CA LYS A 84 -10.81 -37.70 -6.70
C LYS A 84 -10.44 -36.25 -7.06
N LEU A 85 -9.37 -35.69 -6.46
CA LEU A 85 -8.92 -34.33 -6.75
C LEU A 85 -8.09 -34.32 -8.04
N LYS A 86 -8.59 -33.61 -9.06
CA LYS A 86 -7.89 -33.45 -10.34
C LYS A 86 -6.56 -32.67 -10.13
N PRO A 87 -5.43 -33.12 -10.71
CA PRO A 87 -4.17 -32.39 -10.67
C PRO A 87 -4.30 -30.96 -11.19
N LYS A 88 -3.68 -30.00 -10.50
CA LYS A 88 -3.74 -28.55 -10.84
C LYS A 88 -3.17 -28.22 -12.23
N GLN A 89 -2.34 -29.09 -12.80
CA GLN A 89 -1.78 -28.89 -14.14
C GLN A 89 -2.79 -29.21 -15.24
N ILE A 90 -3.73 -30.14 -15.01
CA ILE A 90 -4.71 -30.56 -16.02
C ILE A 90 -5.78 -29.48 -16.23
N GLY A 91 -6.15 -28.74 -15.18
CA GLY A 91 -7.08 -27.61 -15.29
C GLY A 91 -6.56 -26.42 -16.12
N ARG A 92 -5.24 -26.33 -16.33
CA ARG A 92 -4.63 -25.32 -17.22
C ARG A 92 -4.62 -25.73 -18.68
N ILE A 93 -4.57 -27.04 -18.95
CA ILE A 93 -4.49 -27.60 -20.30
C ILE A 93 -5.89 -27.77 -20.90
N LEU A 94 -6.89 -28.14 -20.09
CA LEU A 94 -8.23 -28.48 -20.60
C LEU A 94 -9.21 -27.33 -20.74
N GLY A 95 -8.83 -26.07 -20.49
CA GLY A 95 -9.65 -24.89 -20.82
C GLY A 95 -11.05 -24.79 -20.21
N ASN A 96 -11.50 -25.77 -19.42
CA ASN A 96 -12.86 -25.82 -18.90
C ASN A 96 -12.94 -25.14 -17.54
N THR A 97 -13.62 -24.01 -17.56
CA THR A 97 -13.82 -23.00 -16.54
C THR A 97 -14.59 -23.51 -15.31
N VAL A 98 -13.88 -23.85 -14.23
CA VAL A 98 -14.35 -23.69 -12.82
C VAL A 98 -13.16 -23.28 -11.90
N GLY A 99 -12.19 -22.56 -12.46
CA GLY A 99 -11.06 -21.93 -11.75
C GLY A 99 -11.02 -20.43 -12.05
N PRO A 100 -10.28 -19.61 -11.28
CA PRO A 100 -10.47 -18.16 -11.22
C PRO A 100 -10.37 -17.56 -12.61
N LYS A 101 -11.32 -16.67 -12.93
CA LYS A 101 -11.49 -15.97 -14.21
C LYS A 101 -10.14 -15.72 -14.90
N PRO A 102 -10.03 -15.96 -16.23
CA PRO A 102 -8.88 -15.44 -16.98
C PRO A 102 -8.75 -13.95 -16.63
N PRO A 103 -7.52 -13.43 -16.40
CA PRO A 103 -7.36 -12.04 -16.02
C PRO A 103 -8.10 -11.22 -17.06
N VAL A 104 -9.16 -10.54 -16.61
CA VAL A 104 -9.93 -9.61 -17.42
C VAL A 104 -8.88 -8.78 -18.14
N THR A 105 -8.72 -8.99 -19.45
CA THR A 105 -7.83 -8.18 -20.26
C THR A 105 -8.35 -6.78 -20.06
N LYS A 106 -7.67 -6.03 -19.19
CA LYS A 106 -8.10 -4.70 -18.76
C LYS A 106 -8.36 -3.97 -20.07
N LYS A 107 -9.62 -3.57 -20.29
CA LYS A 107 -10.02 -2.78 -21.46
C LYS A 107 -8.93 -1.74 -21.66
N SER A 108 -8.40 -1.60 -22.88
CA SER A 108 -7.36 -0.63 -23.20
C SER A 108 -7.79 0.74 -22.72
N ALA A 109 -7.37 1.10 -21.50
CA ALA A 109 -7.60 2.43 -20.97
C ALA A 109 -6.74 3.36 -21.82
N PRO A 110 -7.23 4.58 -22.14
CA PRO A 110 -6.40 5.56 -22.82
C PRO A 110 -5.10 5.73 -22.02
N ARG A 111 -3.98 5.31 -22.62
CA ARG A 111 -2.65 5.44 -22.00
C ARG A 111 -2.17 6.86 -22.28
N ASP A 112 -1.99 7.64 -21.23
CA ASP A 112 -1.28 8.91 -21.35
C ASP A 112 0.22 8.59 -21.45
N PRO A 113 0.89 8.89 -22.58
CA PRO A 113 2.30 8.57 -22.77
C PRO A 113 3.20 9.25 -21.73
N ARG A 114 2.75 10.32 -21.05
CA ARG A 114 3.50 10.94 -19.95
C ARG A 114 3.52 10.07 -18.70
N PHE A 115 2.51 9.23 -18.53
CA PHE A 115 2.31 8.38 -17.37
C PHE A 115 2.36 6.88 -17.72
N ASP A 116 2.66 6.52 -18.97
CA ASP A 116 2.82 5.14 -19.39
C ASP A 116 4.18 4.60 -18.92
N THR A 117 4.14 3.43 -18.29
CA THR A 117 5.33 2.68 -17.86
C THR A 117 6.27 2.30 -18.99
N LEU A 118 5.76 2.22 -20.23
CA LEU A 118 6.56 1.95 -21.42
C LEU A 118 7.31 3.18 -21.94
N CYS A 119 6.88 4.38 -21.55
CA CYS A 119 7.59 5.61 -21.86
C CYS A 119 8.74 5.77 -20.87
N GLY A 120 9.94 6.09 -21.38
CA GLY A 120 11.19 6.04 -20.62
C GLY A 120 11.22 6.88 -19.34
N GLN A 121 12.27 6.71 -18.54
CA GLN A 121 12.42 7.43 -17.27
C GLN A 121 12.79 8.90 -17.49
N PHE A 122 12.33 9.76 -16.58
CA PHE A 122 12.66 11.19 -16.62
C PHE A 122 14.17 11.42 -16.42
N ASP A 123 14.85 11.87 -17.47
CA ASP A 123 16.22 12.37 -17.35
C ASP A 123 16.21 13.88 -17.14
N LYS A 124 16.61 14.28 -15.93
CA LYS A 124 16.70 15.67 -15.52
C LYS A 124 17.71 16.46 -16.37
N LYS A 125 18.77 15.83 -16.88
CA LYS A 125 19.81 16.54 -17.65
C LYS A 125 19.30 16.94 -19.02
N THR A 126 18.76 15.99 -19.78
CA THR A 126 18.15 16.25 -21.10
C THR A 126 16.98 17.22 -20.98
N PHE A 127 16.11 17.05 -19.97
CA PHE A 127 15.04 18.00 -19.71
C PHE A 127 15.57 19.42 -19.48
N THR A 128 16.57 19.59 -18.63
CA THR A 128 17.14 20.92 -18.34
C THR A 128 17.79 21.54 -19.58
N GLN A 129 18.36 20.73 -20.47
CA GLN A 129 18.94 21.20 -21.74
C GLN A 129 17.84 21.61 -22.74
N ASN A 130 16.87 20.73 -22.98
CA ASN A 130 15.79 20.94 -23.95
C ASN A 130 14.90 22.13 -23.56
N TYR A 131 14.65 22.30 -22.25
CA TYR A 131 13.78 23.36 -21.73
C TYR A 131 14.56 24.55 -21.13
N LYS A 132 15.82 24.75 -21.53
CA LYS A 132 16.64 25.87 -21.03
C LYS A 132 15.99 27.25 -21.26
N PHE A 133 15.19 27.38 -22.33
CA PHE A 133 14.49 28.61 -22.67
C PHE A 133 13.43 29.03 -21.63
N VAL A 134 12.90 28.09 -20.84
CA VAL A 134 11.91 28.38 -19.80
C VAL A 134 12.46 29.37 -18.78
N ASN A 135 13.77 29.35 -18.52
CA ASN A 135 14.39 30.29 -17.59
C ASN A 135 14.40 31.71 -18.16
N ASN A 136 14.57 31.86 -19.47
CA ASN A 136 14.48 33.16 -20.13
C ASN A 136 13.04 33.67 -20.10
N LEU A 137 12.06 32.79 -20.28
CA LEU A 137 10.64 33.13 -20.18
C LEU A 137 10.30 33.63 -18.76
N ARG A 138 10.72 32.90 -17.72
CA ARG A 138 10.51 33.31 -16.32
C ARG A 138 11.14 34.66 -15.98
N ARG A 139 12.30 34.98 -16.56
CA ARG A 139 12.92 36.32 -16.39
C ARG A 139 12.05 37.42 -17.00
N LYS A 140 11.53 37.20 -18.21
CA LYS A 140 10.58 38.13 -18.85
C LYS A 140 9.28 38.27 -18.06
N GLU A 141 8.71 37.17 -17.59
CA GLU A 141 7.52 37.17 -16.73
C GLU A 141 7.76 37.95 -15.44
N LYS A 142 8.94 37.81 -14.83
CA LYS A 142 9.32 38.59 -13.66
C LYS A 142 9.33 40.09 -13.96
N GLU A 143 9.93 40.51 -15.08
CA GLU A 143 9.97 41.91 -15.49
C GLU A 143 8.57 42.47 -15.77
N GLN A 144 7.69 41.68 -16.37
CA GLN A 144 6.29 42.05 -16.59
C GLN A 144 5.54 42.23 -15.27
N LEU A 145 5.65 41.26 -14.34
CA LEU A 145 5.05 41.37 -13.01
C LEU A 145 5.61 42.54 -12.21
N GLU A 146 6.87 42.93 -12.44
CA GLU A 146 7.45 44.12 -11.84
C GLU A 146 6.78 45.40 -12.33
N LYS A 147 6.51 45.51 -13.64
CA LYS A 147 5.77 46.64 -14.21
C LYS A 147 4.34 46.68 -13.68
N GLU A 148 3.63 45.55 -13.75
CA GLU A 148 2.26 45.43 -13.22
C GLU A 148 2.19 45.77 -11.73
N TYR A 149 3.20 45.41 -10.94
CA TYR A 149 3.24 45.74 -9.51
C TYR A 149 3.34 47.25 -9.25
N GLN A 150 4.04 48.00 -10.12
CA GLN A 150 4.14 49.45 -10.00
C GLN A 150 2.86 50.15 -10.47
N GLU A 151 2.27 49.68 -11.56
CA GLU A 151 1.05 50.25 -12.15
C GLU A 151 -0.20 49.95 -11.31
N CYS A 152 -0.25 48.78 -10.65
CA CYS A 152 -1.41 48.35 -9.88
C CYS A 152 -1.65 49.24 -8.65
N THR A 153 -2.84 49.85 -8.62
CA THR A 153 -3.36 50.64 -7.51
C THR A 153 -4.14 49.80 -6.50
N ASP A 154 -4.86 48.77 -6.97
CA ASP A 154 -5.68 47.91 -6.10
C ASP A 154 -4.81 47.12 -5.09
N PRO A 155 -5.05 47.25 -3.77
CA PRO A 155 -4.23 46.60 -2.74
C PRO A 155 -4.29 45.07 -2.79
N GLU A 156 -5.43 44.46 -3.10
CA GLU A 156 -5.56 43.00 -3.12
C GLU A 156 -4.84 42.40 -4.33
N ARG A 157 -5.05 42.96 -5.52
CA ARG A 157 -4.30 42.58 -6.71
C ARG A 157 -2.79 42.77 -6.54
N LYS A 158 -2.36 43.86 -5.90
CA LYS A 158 -0.94 44.14 -5.62
C LYS A 158 -0.30 43.10 -4.72
N LYS A 159 -1.03 42.58 -3.71
CA LYS A 159 -0.56 41.46 -2.87
C LYS A 159 -0.36 40.18 -3.67
N ILE A 160 -1.30 39.87 -4.58
CA ILE A 160 -1.23 38.69 -5.45
C ILE A 160 0.01 38.79 -6.36
N ILE A 161 0.19 39.92 -7.04
CA ILE A 161 1.35 40.15 -7.92
C ILE A 161 2.66 40.02 -7.14
N LYS A 162 2.74 40.58 -5.93
CA LYS A 162 3.92 40.44 -5.05
C LYS A 162 4.25 38.97 -4.76
N LEU A 163 3.24 38.16 -4.46
CA LEU A 163 3.43 36.74 -4.18
C LEU A 163 3.93 35.98 -5.43
N LEU A 164 3.36 36.28 -6.60
CA LEU A 164 3.78 35.67 -7.87
C LEU A 164 5.22 36.05 -8.22
N LYS A 165 5.56 37.34 -8.11
CA LYS A 165 6.93 37.83 -8.31
C LYS A 165 7.90 37.08 -7.39
N GLN A 166 7.60 36.99 -6.09
CA GLN A 166 8.44 36.29 -5.12
C GLN A 166 8.61 34.80 -5.48
N ARG A 167 7.55 34.14 -5.97
CA ARG A 167 7.62 32.75 -6.41
C ARG A 167 8.59 32.57 -7.57
N ILE A 168 8.51 33.41 -8.59
CA ILE A 168 9.41 33.35 -9.75
C ILE A 168 10.85 33.65 -9.32
N GLU A 169 11.07 34.65 -8.47
CA GLU A 169 12.40 34.95 -7.93
C GLU A 169 13.02 33.78 -7.16
N ASN A 170 12.22 33.07 -6.35
CA ASN A 170 12.68 31.90 -5.63
C ASN A 170 13.05 30.76 -6.59
N GLN A 171 12.24 30.52 -7.62
CA GLN A 171 12.54 29.51 -8.65
C GLN A 171 13.86 29.82 -9.37
N LEU A 172 14.04 31.05 -9.84
CA LEU A 172 15.28 31.48 -10.49
C LEU A 172 16.49 31.34 -9.56
N ARG A 173 16.36 31.73 -8.29
CA ARG A 173 17.43 31.59 -7.29
C ARG A 173 17.80 30.12 -7.02
N GLU A 174 16.81 29.23 -6.93
CA GLU A 174 17.06 27.80 -6.77
C GLU A 174 17.77 27.19 -7.97
N GLU A 175 17.42 27.62 -9.18
CA GLU A 175 18.07 27.18 -10.40
C GLU A 175 19.52 27.65 -10.48
N GLU A 176 19.80 28.91 -10.13
CA GLU A 176 21.16 29.43 -10.05
C GLU A 176 22.00 28.67 -9.01
N ASN A 177 21.44 28.40 -7.83
CA ASN A 177 22.12 27.61 -6.81
C ASN A 177 22.43 26.18 -7.29
N ARG A 178 21.48 25.55 -8.00
CA ARG A 178 21.66 24.22 -8.59
C ARG A 178 22.73 24.25 -9.69
N ALA A 179 22.75 25.28 -10.52
CA ALA A 179 23.76 25.46 -11.56
C ALA A 179 25.16 25.64 -10.96
N LYS A 180 25.31 26.49 -9.94
CA LYS A 180 26.58 26.68 -9.21
C LYS A 180 27.07 25.37 -8.60
N GLN A 181 26.19 24.61 -7.96
CA GLN A 181 26.54 23.31 -7.39
C GLN A 181 27.00 22.31 -8.46
N LYS A 182 26.27 22.25 -9.58
CA LYS A 182 26.63 21.39 -10.72
C LYS A 182 27.99 21.77 -11.31
N GLN A 183 28.26 23.06 -11.47
CA GLN A 183 29.54 23.56 -11.97
C GLN A 183 30.70 23.17 -11.05
N LYS A 184 30.53 23.28 -9.72
CA LYS A 184 31.54 22.81 -8.76
C LYS A 184 31.82 21.32 -8.88
N GLU A 185 30.78 20.52 -9.06
CA GLU A 185 30.93 19.08 -9.25
C GLU A 185 31.60 18.73 -10.58
N GLU A 186 31.29 19.45 -11.65
CA GLU A 186 31.95 19.32 -12.96
C GLU A 186 33.42 19.72 -12.87
N ASN A 187 33.75 20.82 -12.20
CA ASN A 187 35.14 21.25 -11.96
C ASN A 187 35.93 20.20 -11.18
N GLN A 188 35.38 19.67 -10.08
CA GLN A 188 36.02 18.59 -9.32
C GLN A 188 36.27 17.35 -10.18
N LYS A 189 35.32 16.97 -11.04
CA LYS A 189 35.49 15.84 -11.96
C LYS A 189 36.57 16.12 -13.00
N ASN A 190 36.64 17.34 -13.51
CA ASN A 190 37.65 17.74 -14.50
C ASN A 190 39.05 17.78 -13.88
N GLU A 191 39.21 18.28 -12.65
CA GLU A 191 40.46 18.22 -11.91
C GLU A 191 40.95 16.77 -11.72
N ILE A 192 40.04 15.87 -11.32
CA ILE A 192 40.36 14.45 -11.16
C ILE A 192 40.78 13.83 -12.51
N LYS A 193 40.05 14.12 -13.59
CA LYS A 193 40.41 13.67 -14.93
C LYS A 193 41.79 14.17 -15.36
N ASN A 194 42.12 15.41 -15.05
CA ASN A 194 43.42 16.00 -15.42
C ASN A 194 44.57 15.34 -14.65
N LYS A 195 44.39 15.05 -13.35
CA LYS A 195 45.39 14.29 -12.56
C LYS A 195 45.63 12.90 -13.11
N ILE A 196 44.55 12.20 -13.48
CA ILE A 196 44.66 10.87 -14.10
C ILE A 196 45.41 10.96 -15.43
N LYS A 197 45.14 11.97 -16.27
CA LYS A 197 45.87 12.19 -17.52
C LYS A 197 47.36 12.45 -17.31
N GLN A 198 47.72 13.10 -16.21
CA GLN A 198 49.11 13.33 -15.80
C GLN A 198 49.78 12.09 -15.20
N GLY A 199 49.04 11.00 -14.98
CA GLY A 199 49.54 9.78 -14.32
C GLY A 199 49.52 9.85 -12.79
N GLU A 200 49.03 10.95 -12.21
CA GLU A 200 48.89 11.09 -10.76
C GLU A 200 47.69 10.31 -10.21
N LYS A 201 47.81 9.81 -8.97
CA LYS A 201 46.72 9.11 -8.29
C LYS A 201 45.57 10.08 -7.96
N PRO A 202 44.33 9.81 -8.42
CA PRO A 202 43.20 10.69 -8.16
C PRO A 202 42.81 10.68 -6.67
N VAL A 203 42.63 11.87 -6.09
CA VAL A 203 42.23 12.04 -4.68
C VAL A 203 40.77 12.47 -4.60
N TYR A 204 39.95 11.65 -3.95
CA TYR A 204 38.53 11.94 -3.72
C TYR A 204 38.30 12.48 -2.32
N LYS A 205 37.77 13.72 -2.24
CA LYS A 205 37.44 14.34 -0.94
C LYS A 205 36.34 13.55 -0.23
N LYS A 206 36.54 13.26 1.07
CA LYS A 206 35.52 12.64 1.94
C LYS A 206 34.29 13.56 2.06
N ARG A 207 33.12 12.97 2.35
CA ARG A 207 31.85 13.71 2.52
C ARG A 207 31.93 14.77 3.62
N SER A 208 32.65 14.50 4.71
CA SER A 208 32.87 15.44 5.82
C SER A 208 33.65 16.68 5.37
N VAL A 209 34.72 16.47 4.60
CA VAL A 209 35.55 17.56 4.06
C VAL A 209 34.73 18.44 3.13
N LYS A 210 33.95 17.85 2.21
CA LYS A 210 33.06 18.63 1.32
C LYS A 210 32.03 19.48 2.09
N ARG A 211 31.50 18.96 3.20
CA ARG A 211 30.59 19.73 4.07
C ARG A 211 31.28 20.89 4.75
N LEU A 212 32.50 20.69 5.23
CA LEU A 212 33.30 21.75 5.85
C LEU A 212 33.63 22.84 4.83
N GLU A 213 34.08 22.47 3.64
CA GLU A 213 34.34 23.41 2.53
C GLU A 213 33.10 24.25 2.20
N GLY A 214 31.93 23.62 2.06
CA GLY A 214 30.68 24.35 1.83
C GLY A 214 30.26 25.26 3.00
N LEU A 215 30.66 24.92 4.23
CA LEU A 215 30.38 25.76 5.41
C LEU A 215 31.30 26.97 5.46
N VAL A 216 32.58 26.80 5.11
CA VAL A 216 33.56 27.88 4.97
C VAL A 216 33.13 28.85 3.87
N GLU A 217 32.78 28.33 2.69
CA GLU A 217 32.29 29.16 1.57
C GLU A 217 31.04 29.96 1.98
N LYS A 218 30.08 29.31 2.64
CA LYS A 218 28.88 29.98 3.14
C LYS A 218 29.21 31.06 4.17
N TYR A 219 30.20 30.83 5.04
CA TYR A 219 30.66 31.81 6.00
C TYR A 219 31.27 33.02 5.30
N GLU A 220 32.13 32.80 4.30
CA GLU A 220 32.72 33.86 3.49
C GLU A 220 31.66 34.67 2.73
N ASP A 221 30.68 34.01 2.12
CA ASP A 221 29.57 34.69 1.43
C ASP A 221 28.75 35.56 2.40
N LEU A 222 28.49 35.06 3.61
CA LEU A 222 27.79 35.81 4.65
C LEU A 222 28.63 36.98 5.17
N LYS A 223 29.95 36.82 5.25
CA LYS A 223 30.89 37.88 5.62
C LYS A 223 30.94 38.96 4.54
N LYS A 224 31.09 38.58 3.27
CA LYS A 224 31.05 39.48 2.10
C LYS A 224 29.75 40.27 2.01
N THR A 225 28.62 39.61 2.30
CA THR A 225 27.29 40.24 2.25
C THR A 225 26.91 40.98 3.53
N ASN A 226 27.82 41.10 4.52
CA ASN A 226 27.58 41.69 5.84
C ASN A 226 26.35 41.12 6.59
N LYS A 227 25.94 39.89 6.25
CA LYS A 227 24.77 39.20 6.83
C LYS A 227 25.16 38.20 7.93
N LEU A 228 26.46 38.11 8.25
CA LEU A 228 26.99 37.15 9.20
C LEU A 228 26.42 37.32 10.61
N GLN A 229 26.44 38.53 11.17
CA GLN A 229 25.90 38.81 12.52
C GLN A 229 24.43 38.43 12.62
N LYS A 230 23.60 38.87 11.67
CA LYS A 230 22.18 38.50 11.58
C LYS A 230 21.96 36.99 11.48
N HIS A 231 22.83 36.27 10.78
CA HIS A 231 22.77 34.81 10.70
C HIS A 231 23.11 34.15 12.04
N LEU A 232 24.13 34.65 12.75
CA LEU A 232 24.50 34.20 14.09
C LEU A 232 23.38 34.46 15.09
N GLU A 233 22.80 35.66 15.12
CA GLU A 233 21.65 36.00 15.96
C GLU A 233 20.44 35.09 15.71
N LYS A 234 20.12 34.81 14.45
CA LYS A 234 19.04 33.87 14.11
C LYS A 234 19.37 32.47 14.61
N ARG A 235 20.63 32.04 14.51
CA ARG A 235 21.07 30.73 14.99
C ARG A 235 21.03 30.65 16.52
N THR A 236 21.50 31.67 17.24
CA THR A 236 21.45 31.72 18.71
C THR A 236 20.00 31.74 19.21
N LYS A 237 19.11 32.53 18.59
CA LYS A 237 17.66 32.51 18.91
C LYS A 237 17.03 31.13 18.70
N LYS A 238 17.37 30.44 17.60
CA LYS A 238 16.90 29.06 17.33
C LYS A 238 17.44 28.05 18.34
N LEU A 239 18.70 28.18 18.78
CA LEU A 239 19.27 27.32 19.80
C LEU A 239 18.58 27.55 21.15
N LYS A 240 18.48 28.80 21.62
CA LYS A 240 17.77 29.15 22.86
C LYS A 240 16.34 28.61 22.91
N THR A 241 15.59 28.72 21.81
CA THR A 241 14.22 28.20 21.72
C THR A 241 14.18 26.66 21.71
N LYS A 242 15.15 26.00 21.09
CA LYS A 242 15.30 24.55 21.14
C LYS A 242 15.66 24.10 22.56
N ASP A 243 16.60 24.75 23.20
CA ASP A 243 17.06 24.43 24.56
C ASP A 243 15.90 24.58 25.55
N ARG A 244 15.13 25.67 25.46
CA ARG A 244 13.90 25.85 26.25
C ARG A 244 12.89 24.71 26.04
N LYS A 245 12.67 24.27 24.78
CA LYS A 245 11.79 23.13 24.48
C LYS A 245 12.32 21.81 25.04
N MET A 246 13.63 21.58 24.98
CA MET A 246 14.25 20.37 25.52
C MET A 246 14.17 20.35 27.06
N MET A 247 14.41 21.48 27.72
CA MET A 247 14.26 21.61 29.18
C MET A 247 12.80 21.37 29.62
N LEU A 248 11.83 21.96 28.93
CA LEU A 248 10.41 21.74 29.21
C LEU A 248 10.01 20.26 29.03
N ARG A 249 10.55 19.57 28.01
CA ARG A 249 10.26 18.16 27.78
C ARG A 249 10.85 17.26 28.89
N ASN A 250 12.11 17.50 29.26
CA ASN A 250 12.79 16.71 30.28
C ASN A 250 12.21 16.92 31.70
N ASN A 251 11.48 18.02 31.94
CA ASN A 251 10.78 18.28 33.20
C ASN A 251 9.36 17.67 33.25
N ILE A 252 8.84 17.14 32.13
CA ILE A 252 7.54 16.45 32.07
C ILE A 252 7.72 14.93 32.22
N ASP A 253 8.92 14.42 31.89
CA ASP A 253 9.27 13.00 31.95
C ASP A 253 9.89 12.57 33.30
N ASN A 254 9.92 13.46 34.32
CA ASN A 254 10.30 13.19 35.72
C ASN A 254 9.13 13.55 36.65
#